data_AF-A0A7V9B3V9-F1
#
_entry.id   AF-A0A7V9B3V9-F1
#
_cell.length_a   1.000
_cell.length_b   1.000
_cell.length_c   1.000
_cell.angle_alpha   90.00
_cell.angle_beta   90.00
_cell.angle_gamma   90.00
#
_symmetry.space_group_name_H-M   'P 1'
#
loop_
_entity.id
_entity.type
_entity.pdbx_description
1 polymer ?
#
loop_
_entity_poly.entity_id
_entity_poly.type
_entity_poly.pdbx_seq_one_letter_code
_entity_poly.pdbx_strand_id
1 'polypeptide(L)'
;MLEALQFSHAGKVDCIYIDPPYNTGARDWKYGNDYVDSDDAYRHSKWLAFMERRLRLAKALLRPDNSVLICAIDEKEYLRLGLLLDQVFPACDQQMVTVITNRAGSPRAGRFSRAEEYLFYVFLGEAVAERVVGGMLAEQDPGASAMPTVWFSAVRVGTGSALREARPRLFYPVYLDVASGVLHSVGEPLPKEATFEDHKSPPGTVSVWPLSTEGRQQSWRFSHDRMREYFAAGTARLGRRDPVTALRPVTYLRPGSLKDIESGVLRVTGRTDEGALVLELAVGRAKSSAAPTVWNLTRHYARDYGSKLNAAFIPGRAFPYPKSLYAVEDALRFLLASKPESIVLDFFAGSGTTTHAVARLNRQDGGRRQSIVVTNNEVSADEASALTKSGNRPGDPEWEALGIFEHVARPRITAAVTGMTPDGEPVKGDYKFVDEFPMAEGFEENVEFFELTYQDPARVELDLAFNAIAPLLWLRAGASGSVVDESLDSAGRRRPYAWTDRYAVLFNVDRWQSFVSKLPPTVTTVFVVTDSPTQFAHVAACRLRCSTWCGSTRTTCRRSRSTSGPGPDALRPVRLPARGGRRGAEAPRARADGLG
;
A
#
# COMPACT_ATOMS: atom_id res chain seq x y z
N MET A 1 -2.82 -8.90 21.48
CA MET A 1 -3.47 -8.15 20.38
C MET A 1 -3.77 -9.01 19.16
N LEU A 2 -2.79 -9.59 18.46
CA LEU A 2 -3.09 -10.43 17.28
C LEU A 2 -4.03 -11.60 17.61
N GLU A 3 -3.88 -12.20 18.79
CA GLU A 3 -4.81 -13.21 19.31
C GLU A 3 -6.22 -12.63 19.51
N ALA A 4 -6.37 -11.48 20.18
CA ALA A 4 -7.64 -10.75 20.29
C ALA A 4 -8.29 -10.51 18.92
N LEU A 5 -7.52 -10.09 17.92
CA LEU A 5 -8.01 -9.81 16.57
C LEU A 5 -8.51 -11.06 15.84
N GLN A 6 -8.12 -12.27 16.23
CA GLN A 6 -8.71 -13.48 15.63
C GLN A 6 -10.22 -13.56 15.87
N PHE A 7 -10.71 -13.01 16.99
CA PHE A 7 -12.14 -12.97 17.27
C PHE A 7 -12.93 -12.14 16.25
N SER A 8 -12.36 -11.04 15.76
CA SER A 8 -13.05 -10.07 14.89
C SER A 8 -12.65 -10.18 13.41
N HIS A 9 -11.39 -10.54 13.13
CA HIS A 9 -10.72 -10.37 11.84
C HIS A 9 -10.04 -11.64 11.28
N ALA A 10 -10.21 -12.82 11.90
CA ALA A 10 -9.67 -14.06 11.33
C ALA A 10 -10.14 -14.27 9.87
N GLY A 11 -9.18 -14.45 8.95
CA GLY A 11 -9.42 -14.63 7.53
C GLY A 11 -10.00 -13.41 6.79
N LYS A 12 -9.92 -12.20 7.35
CA LYS A 12 -10.56 -11.00 6.76
C LYS A 12 -9.58 -9.89 6.33
N VAL A 13 -8.33 -9.95 6.78
CA VAL A 13 -7.34 -8.89 6.50
C VAL A 13 -6.84 -9.02 5.06
N ASP A 14 -6.95 -7.95 4.28
CA ASP A 14 -6.60 -7.95 2.86
C ASP A 14 -5.11 -7.61 2.64
N CYS A 15 -4.51 -6.83 3.54
CA CYS A 15 -3.10 -6.51 3.50
C CYS A 15 -2.52 -6.39 4.91
N ILE A 16 -1.36 -6.98 5.14
CA ILE A 16 -0.54 -6.71 6.33
C ILE A 16 0.72 -5.98 5.86
N TYR A 17 1.01 -4.81 6.41
CA TYR A 17 2.30 -4.14 6.24
C TYR A 17 2.99 -4.10 7.60
N ILE A 18 4.21 -4.63 7.69
CA ILE A 18 4.98 -4.61 8.93
C ILE A 18 6.39 -4.10 8.71
N ASP A 19 6.88 -3.35 9.69
CA ASP A 19 8.26 -2.87 9.78
C ASP A 19 8.90 -3.36 11.10
N PRO A 20 9.25 -4.66 11.19
CA PRO A 20 9.81 -5.24 12.41
C PRO A 20 11.18 -4.62 12.75
N PRO A 21 11.66 -4.76 14.00
CA PRO A 21 13.02 -4.35 14.35
C PRO A 21 14.06 -5.11 13.52
N TYR A 22 15.08 -4.40 13.02
CA TYR A 22 16.09 -4.93 12.09
C TYR A 22 17.28 -5.62 12.78
N ASN A 23 17.22 -5.77 14.10
CA ASN A 23 18.23 -6.47 14.88
C ASN A 23 19.64 -5.89 14.65
N THR A 24 19.74 -4.57 14.52
CA THR A 24 20.99 -3.92 14.11
C THR A 24 22.05 -3.92 15.21
N GLY A 25 21.67 -4.22 16.46
CA GLY A 25 22.52 -4.09 17.65
C GLY A 25 22.76 -2.64 18.07
N ALA A 26 21.93 -1.70 17.59
CA ALA A 26 22.02 -0.29 17.97
C ALA A 26 21.08 -0.03 19.15
N ARG A 27 21.61 0.58 20.23
CA ARG A 27 20.88 0.86 21.48
C ARG A 27 20.07 2.16 21.45
N ASP A 28 20.28 2.98 20.42
CA ASP A 28 19.79 4.37 20.33
C ASP A 28 18.30 4.49 19.91
N TRP A 29 17.56 3.39 19.92
CA TRP A 29 16.24 3.30 19.28
C TRP A 29 15.12 3.07 20.33
N LYS A 30 13.99 3.80 20.23
CA LYS A 30 12.83 3.70 21.15
C LYS A 30 12.10 2.34 21.10
N TYR A 31 11.94 1.78 19.90
CA TYR A 31 11.67 0.37 19.59
C TYR A 31 12.95 -0.49 19.77
N GLY A 32 12.89 -1.62 20.45
CA GLY A 32 14.08 -2.48 20.62
C GLY A 32 14.69 -3.00 19.31
N ASN A 33 15.58 -2.23 18.66
CA ASN A 33 16.48 -2.70 17.59
C ASN A 33 17.63 -3.57 18.17
N ASP A 34 17.67 -3.62 19.51
CA ASP A 34 18.40 -4.50 20.39
C ASP A 34 17.44 -5.48 21.09
N TYR A 35 16.48 -6.07 20.36
CA TYR A 35 15.60 -7.13 20.92
C TYR A 35 16.44 -8.28 21.51
N VAL A 36 17.66 -8.42 21.02
CA VAL A 36 18.65 -9.35 21.53
C VAL A 36 20.03 -8.68 21.45
N ASP A 37 20.74 -8.70 22.58
CA ASP A 37 22.06 -8.06 22.75
C ASP A 37 23.00 -8.39 21.58
N SER A 38 23.80 -7.42 21.14
CA SER A 38 24.81 -7.63 20.09
C SER A 38 25.83 -8.70 20.46
N ASP A 39 26.06 -8.90 21.75
CA ASP A 39 26.99 -9.90 22.30
C ASP A 39 26.33 -11.28 22.50
N ASP A 40 25.03 -11.42 22.22
CA ASP A 40 24.32 -12.69 22.34
C ASP A 40 24.57 -13.60 21.13
N ALA A 41 25.22 -14.75 21.38
CA ALA A 41 25.47 -15.76 20.35
C ALA A 41 24.20 -16.27 19.63
N TYR A 42 23.02 -16.15 20.26
CA TYR A 42 21.74 -16.61 19.73
C TYR A 42 20.86 -15.49 19.16
N ARG A 43 21.42 -14.30 18.90
CA ARG A 43 20.71 -13.10 18.41
C ARG A 43 19.74 -13.37 17.28
N HIS A 44 20.21 -14.04 16.24
CA HIS A 44 19.42 -14.33 15.04
C HIS A 44 18.31 -15.36 15.30
N SER A 45 18.59 -16.39 16.10
CA SER A 45 17.62 -17.43 16.45
C SER A 45 16.47 -16.88 17.31
N LYS A 46 16.80 -15.99 18.25
CA LYS A 46 15.80 -15.30 19.09
C LYS A 46 14.92 -14.35 18.26
N TRP A 47 15.52 -13.60 17.33
CA TRP A 47 14.76 -12.75 16.40
C TRP A 47 13.82 -13.58 15.51
N LEU A 48 14.30 -14.72 14.97
CA LEU A 48 13.47 -15.64 14.19
C LEU A 48 12.29 -16.19 15.00
N ALA A 49 12.52 -16.65 16.24
CA ALA A 49 11.45 -17.14 17.11
C ALA A 49 10.42 -16.05 17.44
N PHE A 50 10.88 -14.81 17.62
CA PHE A 50 10.03 -13.64 17.85
C PHE A 50 9.13 -13.35 16.65
N MET A 51 9.69 -13.36 15.44
CA MET A 51 8.95 -13.13 14.19
C MET A 51 8.01 -14.29 13.86
N GLU A 52 8.47 -15.53 13.98
CA GLU A 52 7.72 -16.73 13.61
C GLU A 52 6.37 -16.82 14.35
N ARG A 53 6.37 -16.56 15.67
CA ARG A 53 5.14 -16.55 16.47
C ARG A 53 4.10 -15.54 15.95
N ARG A 54 4.56 -14.35 15.54
CA ARG A 54 3.71 -13.27 15.02
C ARG A 54 3.23 -13.57 13.60
N LEU A 55 4.11 -14.06 12.74
CA LEU A 55 3.78 -14.43 11.36
C LEU A 55 2.75 -15.56 11.31
N ARG A 56 2.81 -16.54 12.22
CA ARG A 56 1.77 -17.57 12.36
C ARG A 56 0.40 -16.98 12.69
N LEU A 57 0.34 -16.02 13.61
CA LEU A 57 -0.92 -15.32 13.95
C LEU A 57 -1.39 -14.44 12.79
N ALA A 58 -0.48 -13.72 12.13
CA ALA A 58 -0.76 -12.90 10.96
C ALA A 58 -1.37 -13.74 9.82
N LYS A 59 -0.83 -14.94 9.57
CA LYS A 59 -1.38 -15.89 8.59
C LYS A 59 -2.84 -16.25 8.87
N ALA A 60 -3.24 -16.37 10.14
CA ALA A 60 -4.63 -16.67 10.50
C ALA A 60 -5.58 -15.46 10.32
N LEU A 61 -5.04 -14.24 10.30
CA LEU A 61 -5.79 -13.01 10.08
C LEU A 61 -5.94 -12.67 8.59
N LEU A 62 -4.91 -12.98 7.80
CA LEU A 62 -4.90 -12.76 6.35
C LEU A 62 -6.02 -13.55 5.65
N ARG A 63 -6.68 -12.89 4.71
CA ARG A 63 -7.69 -13.51 3.85
C ARG A 63 -7.01 -14.54 2.92
N PRO A 64 -7.40 -15.82 2.94
CA PRO A 64 -6.63 -16.88 2.29
C PRO A 64 -6.69 -16.87 0.75
N ASP A 65 -7.74 -16.29 0.17
CA ASP A 65 -8.02 -16.28 -1.27
C ASP A 65 -7.46 -15.05 -2.00
N ASN A 66 -7.29 -13.90 -1.34
CA ASN A 66 -6.82 -12.68 -1.99
C ASN A 66 -6.25 -11.66 -0.99
N SER A 67 -5.08 -11.93 -0.43
CA SER A 67 -4.38 -10.99 0.46
C SER A 67 -2.86 -10.99 0.26
N VAL A 68 -2.19 -9.99 0.86
CA VAL A 68 -0.74 -9.86 0.78
C VAL A 68 -0.15 -9.53 2.15
N LEU A 69 0.98 -10.15 2.48
CA LEU A 69 1.87 -9.71 3.55
C LEU A 69 3.05 -8.94 2.94
N ILE A 70 3.29 -7.74 3.43
CA ILE A 70 4.42 -6.88 3.10
C ILE A 70 5.29 -6.73 4.35
N CYS A 71 6.54 -7.15 4.27
CA CYS A 71 7.49 -7.08 5.38
C CYS A 71 8.71 -6.27 4.98
N ALA A 72 8.92 -5.11 5.63
CA ALA A 72 10.11 -4.30 5.45
C ALA A 72 11.29 -4.88 6.25
N ILE A 73 12.48 -4.84 5.67
CA ILE A 73 13.68 -5.39 6.30
C ILE A 73 14.95 -4.71 5.75
N ASP A 74 16.02 -4.76 6.52
CA ASP A 74 17.35 -4.37 6.05
C ASP A 74 18.22 -5.55 5.59
N GLU A 75 19.43 -5.22 5.18
CA GLU A 75 20.47 -6.16 4.75
C GLU A 75 20.94 -7.16 5.82
N LYS A 76 20.59 -7.00 7.11
CA LYS A 76 21.09 -7.86 8.19
C LYS A 76 20.27 -9.14 8.32
N GLU A 77 18.96 -9.04 8.19
CA GLU A 77 18.04 -10.16 8.43
C GLU A 77 17.27 -10.62 7.19
N TYR A 78 17.41 -9.96 6.02
CA TYR A 78 16.62 -10.30 4.83
C TYR A 78 16.70 -11.78 4.41
N LEU A 79 17.88 -12.42 4.47
CA LEU A 79 18.03 -13.84 4.11
C LEU A 79 17.27 -14.76 5.07
N ARG A 80 17.37 -14.48 6.38
CA ARG A 80 16.71 -15.29 7.41
C ARG A 80 15.21 -15.09 7.38
N LEU A 81 14.77 -13.85 7.18
CA LEU A 81 13.37 -13.53 6.99
C LEU A 81 12.79 -14.25 5.77
N GLY A 82 13.49 -14.23 4.63
CA GLY A 82 13.04 -14.93 3.41
C GLY A 82 12.80 -16.42 3.65
N LEU A 83 13.75 -17.11 4.31
CA LEU A 83 13.59 -18.53 4.67
C LEU A 83 12.43 -18.77 5.66
N LEU A 84 12.24 -17.86 6.63
CA LEU A 84 11.14 -17.95 7.58
C LEU A 84 9.79 -17.74 6.89
N LEU A 85 9.69 -16.81 5.96
CA LEU A 85 8.49 -16.57 5.17
C LEU A 85 8.15 -17.79 4.31
N ASP A 86 9.13 -18.41 3.64
CA ASP A 86 8.93 -19.67 2.91
C ASP A 86 8.43 -20.80 3.84
N GLN A 87 8.97 -20.88 5.07
CA GLN A 87 8.51 -21.87 6.05
C GLN A 87 7.06 -21.65 6.52
N VAL A 88 6.67 -20.39 6.76
CA VAL A 88 5.32 -20.06 7.26
C VAL A 88 4.29 -20.06 6.13
N PHE A 89 4.69 -19.72 4.91
CA PHE A 89 3.85 -19.56 3.71
C PHE A 89 4.35 -20.41 2.52
N PRO A 90 4.45 -21.74 2.66
CA PRO A 90 5.18 -22.61 1.70
C PRO A 90 4.55 -22.74 0.31
N ALA A 91 3.30 -22.29 0.13
CA ALA A 91 2.56 -22.36 -1.13
C ALA A 91 2.25 -20.96 -1.70
N CYS A 92 2.87 -19.92 -1.15
CA CYS A 92 2.64 -18.54 -1.54
C CYS A 92 3.81 -18.03 -2.37
N ASP A 93 3.51 -17.19 -3.36
CA ASP A 93 4.56 -16.56 -4.15
C ASP A 93 5.21 -15.44 -3.31
N GLN A 94 6.54 -15.44 -3.28
CA GLN A 94 7.33 -14.41 -2.60
C GLN A 94 8.07 -13.57 -3.64
N GLN A 95 8.00 -12.24 -3.49
CA GLN A 95 8.76 -11.29 -4.29
C GLN A 95 9.47 -10.28 -3.40
N MET A 96 10.75 -10.04 -3.67
CA MET A 96 11.52 -9.00 -2.99
C MET A 96 11.61 -7.75 -3.86
N VAL A 97 11.39 -6.59 -3.26
CA VAL A 97 11.53 -5.27 -3.86
C VAL A 97 12.59 -4.47 -3.11
N THR A 98 13.51 -3.85 -3.82
CA THR A 98 14.51 -2.92 -3.28
C THR A 98 13.98 -1.50 -3.35
N VAL A 99 14.00 -0.78 -2.23
CA VAL A 99 13.60 0.62 -2.14
C VAL A 99 14.80 1.47 -1.75
N ILE A 100 15.17 2.41 -2.62
CA ILE A 100 16.24 3.37 -2.34
C ILE A 100 15.69 4.43 -1.38
N THR A 101 16.14 4.40 -0.13
CA THR A 101 15.72 5.32 0.93
C THR A 101 16.71 6.45 1.18
N ASN A 102 17.93 6.33 0.65
CA ASN A 102 18.98 7.35 0.71
C ASN A 102 19.92 7.27 -0.52
N ARG A 103 19.68 8.09 -1.56
CA ARG A 103 20.56 8.12 -2.76
C ARG A 103 22.01 8.53 -2.48
N ALA A 104 22.27 9.34 -1.45
CA ALA A 104 23.63 9.72 -1.10
C ALA A 104 24.42 8.53 -0.52
N GLY A 105 23.71 7.49 -0.08
CA GLY A 105 24.27 6.38 0.65
C GLY A 105 24.68 6.78 2.07
N SER A 106 24.68 5.79 2.96
CA SER A 106 25.23 5.90 4.31
C SER A 106 26.67 5.37 4.27
N PRO A 107 27.69 6.23 4.43
CA PRO A 107 29.09 5.83 4.30
C PRO A 107 29.49 4.72 5.27
N ARG A 108 30.39 3.86 4.84
CA ARG A 108 30.98 2.80 5.67
C ARG A 108 32.48 2.76 5.46
N ALA A 109 33.23 2.82 6.55
CA ALA A 109 34.70 2.84 6.49
C ALA A 109 35.22 1.60 5.72
N GLY A 110 35.93 1.84 4.61
CA GLY A 110 36.51 0.78 3.78
C GLY A 110 35.51 -0.16 3.08
N ARG A 111 34.24 0.25 2.95
CA ARG A 111 33.15 -0.55 2.36
C ARG A 111 32.25 0.31 1.47
N PHE A 112 31.34 -0.32 0.73
CA PHE A 112 30.32 0.38 -0.05
C PHE A 112 29.28 1.07 0.85
N SER A 113 28.81 2.24 0.43
CA SER A 113 27.74 2.97 1.11
C SER A 113 26.38 2.28 0.90
N ARG A 114 25.57 2.20 1.95
CA ARG A 114 24.22 1.60 1.88
C ARG A 114 23.19 2.66 1.49
N ALA A 115 22.35 2.39 0.50
CA ALA A 115 21.34 3.34 0.00
C ALA A 115 19.89 2.85 0.19
N GLU A 116 19.72 1.59 0.57
CA GLU A 116 18.49 0.84 0.34
C GLU A 116 17.96 0.06 1.55
N GLU A 117 16.71 -0.32 1.40
CA GLU A 117 15.97 -1.29 2.21
C GLU A 117 15.22 -2.26 1.28
N TYR A 118 14.72 -3.34 1.87
CA TYR A 118 14.01 -4.39 1.15
C TYR A 118 12.57 -4.52 1.66
N LEU A 119 11.64 -4.81 0.74
CA LEU A 119 10.27 -5.19 1.05
C LEU A 119 10.03 -6.61 0.50
N PHE A 120 9.66 -7.54 1.35
CA PHE A 120 9.12 -8.83 0.93
C PHE A 120 7.62 -8.75 0.77
N TYR A 121 7.12 -9.10 -0.41
CA TYR A 121 5.72 -9.33 -0.70
C TYR A 121 5.46 -10.83 -0.72
N VAL A 122 4.52 -11.30 0.09
CA VAL A 122 4.03 -12.68 0.08
C VAL A 122 2.57 -12.64 -0.37
N PHE A 123 2.30 -13.21 -1.55
CA PHE A 123 1.00 -13.18 -2.20
C PHE A 123 0.21 -14.44 -1.85
N LEU A 124 -1.01 -14.26 -1.33
CA LEU A 124 -1.91 -15.35 -0.98
C LEU A 124 -3.07 -15.42 -1.98
N GLY A 125 -3.31 -16.63 -2.50
CA GLY A 125 -4.39 -16.91 -3.43
C GLY A 125 -4.23 -16.17 -4.75
N GLU A 126 -5.25 -15.41 -5.15
CA GLU A 126 -5.34 -14.67 -6.42
C GLU A 126 -4.79 -13.24 -6.31
N ALA A 127 -4.09 -12.91 -5.23
CA ALA A 127 -3.52 -11.58 -5.05
C ALA A 127 -2.49 -11.26 -6.15
N VAL A 128 -2.65 -10.10 -6.79
CA VAL A 128 -1.76 -9.63 -7.85
C VAL A 128 -1.40 -8.15 -7.63
N ALA A 129 -0.19 -7.77 -8.02
CA ALA A 129 0.20 -6.37 -8.07
C ALA A 129 -0.41 -5.68 -9.29
N GLU A 130 -1.16 -4.61 -9.04
CA GLU A 130 -1.81 -3.80 -10.06
C GLU A 130 -0.81 -2.89 -10.78
N ARG A 131 -1.16 -2.57 -12.03
CA ARG A 131 -0.38 -1.64 -12.83
C ARG A 131 -0.72 -0.22 -12.43
N VAL A 132 0.28 0.54 -11.99
CA VAL A 132 0.09 1.95 -11.67
C VAL A 132 0.58 2.84 -12.81
N VAL A 133 0.01 4.04 -12.81
CA VAL A 133 0.50 5.19 -13.54
C VAL A 133 1.79 5.70 -12.87
N GLY A 134 2.85 5.88 -13.66
CA GLY A 134 4.14 6.36 -13.19
C GLY A 134 5.18 5.24 -13.04
N GLY A 135 6.44 5.55 -13.33
CA GLY A 135 7.56 4.63 -13.14
C GLY A 135 8.09 4.66 -11.71
N MET A 136 8.71 3.56 -11.25
CA MET A 136 9.40 3.53 -9.95
C MET A 136 10.91 3.75 -10.07
N LEU A 137 11.49 3.78 -11.28
CA LEU A 137 12.94 3.87 -11.49
C LEU A 137 13.47 5.28 -11.75
N ALA A 138 12.61 6.18 -12.23
CA ALA A 138 12.97 7.55 -12.56
C ALA A 138 11.83 8.48 -12.16
N GLU A 139 12.19 9.68 -11.70
CA GLU A 139 11.23 10.75 -11.46
C GLU A 139 10.62 11.13 -12.81
N GLN A 140 9.30 11.02 -12.93
CA GLN A 140 8.59 11.59 -14.06
C GLN A 140 8.16 12.99 -13.65
N ASP A 141 8.61 13.99 -14.41
CA ASP A 141 8.12 15.36 -14.26
C ASP A 141 6.59 15.36 -14.49
N PRO A 142 5.76 15.87 -13.56
CA PRO A 142 4.30 15.90 -13.71
C PRO A 142 3.83 16.63 -14.98
N GLY A 143 4.68 17.50 -15.56
CA GLY A 143 4.42 18.24 -16.79
C GLY A 143 5.18 17.76 -18.03
N ALA A 144 6.10 16.79 -17.91
CA ALA A 144 6.86 16.26 -19.03
C ALA A 144 6.53 14.77 -19.19
N SER A 145 5.34 14.47 -19.71
CA SER A 145 5.15 13.20 -20.42
C SER A 145 5.95 13.28 -21.72
N ALA A 146 7.28 13.15 -21.62
CA ALA A 146 8.11 12.89 -22.76
C ALA A 146 7.55 11.64 -23.42
N MET A 147 7.12 11.78 -24.69
CA MET A 147 6.53 10.68 -25.44
C MET A 147 7.42 9.44 -25.30
N PRO A 148 6.90 8.31 -24.78
CA PRO A 148 7.70 7.12 -24.66
C PRO A 148 8.22 6.73 -26.04
N THR A 149 9.41 6.14 -26.12
CA THR A 149 9.93 5.62 -27.39
C THR A 149 8.99 4.53 -27.90
N VAL A 150 8.12 4.89 -28.85
CA VAL A 150 7.14 3.99 -29.45
C VAL A 150 7.61 3.39 -30.77
N TRP A 151 8.62 4.02 -31.39
CA TRP A 151 9.22 3.62 -32.66
C TRP A 151 10.48 2.81 -32.42
N PHE A 152 10.46 1.54 -32.79
CA PHE A 152 11.58 0.63 -32.59
C PHE A 152 12.15 0.15 -33.92
N SER A 153 13.45 -0.17 -33.96
CA SER A 153 14.09 -0.71 -35.16
C SER A 153 13.39 -1.98 -35.66
N ALA A 154 13.10 -2.00 -36.96
CA ALA A 154 12.55 -3.16 -37.66
C ALA A 154 13.60 -4.25 -37.90
N VAL A 155 14.89 -3.94 -37.71
CA VAL A 155 15.99 -4.92 -37.83
C VAL A 155 16.09 -5.74 -36.53
N ARG A 156 16.31 -7.04 -36.67
CA ARG A 156 16.57 -7.95 -35.55
C ARG A 156 18.06 -7.99 -35.24
N VAL A 157 18.43 -7.80 -33.97
CA VAL A 157 19.82 -7.82 -33.48
C VAL A 157 19.98 -8.82 -32.32
N GLY A 158 21.20 -9.29 -32.05
CA GLY A 158 21.59 -9.88 -30.76
C GLY A 158 21.52 -11.40 -30.59
N THR A 159 21.07 -12.19 -31.59
CA THR A 159 21.05 -13.67 -31.49
C THR A 159 21.39 -14.30 -32.83
N GLY A 160 21.87 -15.56 -32.87
CA GLY A 160 22.12 -16.28 -34.14
C GLY A 160 20.88 -16.36 -35.03
N SER A 161 19.68 -16.39 -34.43
CA SER A 161 18.39 -16.35 -35.13
C SER A 161 18.10 -15.03 -35.87
N ALA A 162 18.90 -13.99 -35.66
CA ALA A 162 18.77 -12.69 -36.29
C ALA A 162 19.50 -12.58 -37.64
N LEU A 163 20.42 -13.51 -37.93
CA LEU A 163 21.19 -13.54 -39.16
C LEU A 163 20.31 -13.95 -40.35
N ARG A 164 20.63 -13.43 -41.54
CA ARG A 164 19.98 -13.83 -42.80
C ARG A 164 19.99 -15.36 -42.98
N GLU A 165 21.10 -16.02 -42.65
CA GLU A 165 21.27 -17.47 -42.78
C GLU A 165 20.17 -18.28 -42.07
N ALA A 166 19.77 -17.83 -40.88
CA ALA A 166 18.73 -18.46 -40.10
C ALA A 166 17.32 -18.18 -40.64
N ARG A 167 17.13 -17.08 -41.37
CA ARG A 167 15.81 -16.58 -41.82
C ARG A 167 15.88 -15.91 -43.20
N PRO A 168 16.19 -16.67 -44.27
CA PRO A 168 16.45 -16.09 -45.59
C PRO A 168 15.25 -15.32 -46.16
N ARG A 169 14.01 -15.76 -45.87
CA ARG A 169 12.78 -15.08 -46.33
C ARG A 169 12.53 -13.71 -45.71
N LEU A 170 13.27 -13.33 -44.66
CA LEU A 170 13.15 -12.04 -43.97
C LEU A 170 14.26 -11.06 -44.38
N PHE A 171 14.95 -11.33 -45.48
CA PHE A 171 15.96 -10.46 -46.06
C PHE A 171 15.46 -9.99 -47.43
N TYR A 172 14.97 -8.76 -47.48
CA TYR A 172 14.39 -8.14 -48.68
C TYR A 172 14.72 -6.63 -48.71
N PRO A 173 14.75 -6.00 -49.88
CA PRO A 173 15.03 -4.58 -50.00
C PRO A 173 13.79 -3.74 -49.70
N VAL A 174 14.00 -2.62 -49.02
CA VAL A 174 13.03 -1.51 -48.95
C VAL A 174 13.53 -0.39 -49.85
N TYR A 175 12.77 -0.03 -50.89
CA TYR A 175 13.19 0.95 -51.89
C TYR A 175 12.79 2.35 -51.47
N LEU A 176 13.75 3.28 -51.51
CA LEU A 176 13.53 4.69 -51.29
C LEU A 176 13.76 5.46 -52.59
N ASP A 177 12.94 6.45 -52.88
CA ASP A 177 13.18 7.38 -53.98
C ASP A 177 14.44 8.22 -53.69
N VAL A 178 15.34 8.35 -54.67
CA VAL A 178 16.64 9.01 -54.48
C VAL A 178 16.50 10.52 -54.32
N ALA A 179 15.50 11.13 -54.95
CA ALA A 179 15.31 12.59 -54.93
C ALA A 179 14.65 13.07 -53.63
N SER A 180 13.60 12.37 -53.19
CA SER A 180 12.79 12.73 -52.02
C SER A 180 13.19 11.99 -50.74
N GLY A 181 13.85 10.83 -50.84
CA GLY A 181 14.18 9.98 -49.70
C GLY A 181 12.97 9.32 -49.03
N VAL A 182 11.81 9.34 -49.69
CA VAL A 182 10.53 8.76 -49.24
C VAL A 182 10.45 7.30 -49.70
N LEU A 183 9.63 6.50 -49.01
CA LEU A 183 9.36 5.12 -49.40
C LEU A 183 8.77 5.07 -50.82
N HIS A 184 9.42 4.33 -51.71
CA HIS A 184 8.88 3.98 -53.03
C HIS A 184 8.07 2.68 -52.96
N SER A 185 8.69 1.58 -52.50
CA SER A 185 8.04 0.27 -52.37
C SER A 185 8.84 -0.71 -51.51
N VAL A 186 8.25 -1.85 -51.16
CA VAL A 186 8.93 -2.97 -50.49
C VAL A 186 9.10 -4.11 -51.50
N GLY A 187 10.34 -4.55 -51.71
CA GLY A 187 10.69 -5.62 -52.64
C GLY A 187 10.49 -7.02 -52.08
N GLU A 188 10.72 -8.00 -52.95
CA GLU A 188 10.60 -9.42 -52.64
C GLU A 188 11.81 -9.95 -51.85
N PRO A 189 11.65 -11.02 -51.05
CA PRO A 189 12.76 -11.72 -50.40
C PRO A 189 13.83 -12.15 -51.39
N LEU A 190 15.08 -11.82 -51.06
CA LEU A 190 16.22 -12.25 -51.84
C LEU A 190 16.45 -13.76 -51.60
N PRO A 191 16.60 -14.59 -52.65
CA PRO A 191 16.92 -16.00 -52.51
C PRO A 191 18.15 -16.22 -51.63
N LYS A 192 18.24 -17.37 -50.93
CA LYS A 192 19.31 -17.62 -49.96
C LYS A 192 20.69 -17.61 -50.61
N GLU A 193 20.77 -18.06 -51.85
CA GLU A 193 21.97 -18.23 -52.65
C GLU A 193 22.39 -16.94 -53.38
N ALA A 194 21.54 -15.91 -53.37
CA ALA A 194 21.78 -14.67 -54.11
C ALA A 194 22.57 -13.64 -53.28
N THR A 195 23.54 -13.00 -53.91
CA THR A 195 24.33 -11.88 -53.38
C THR A 195 23.50 -10.60 -53.41
N PHE A 196 23.45 -9.84 -52.30
CA PHE A 196 22.58 -8.66 -52.24
C PHE A 196 23.21 -7.43 -52.87
N GLU A 197 24.54 -7.42 -52.99
CA GLU A 197 25.35 -6.43 -53.68
C GLU A 197 25.06 -6.41 -55.20
N ASP A 198 24.68 -7.55 -55.77
CA ASP A 198 24.31 -7.67 -57.19
C ASP A 198 22.86 -7.23 -57.47
N HIS A 199 22.09 -6.89 -56.42
CA HIS A 199 20.69 -6.50 -56.55
C HIS A 199 20.54 -5.12 -57.22
N LYS A 200 19.86 -5.08 -58.36
CA LYS A 200 19.55 -3.84 -59.07
C LYS A 200 18.27 -3.21 -58.52
N SER A 201 18.41 -2.02 -57.92
CA SER A 201 17.27 -1.22 -57.48
C SER A 201 16.49 -0.70 -58.70
N PRO A 202 15.15 -0.58 -58.62
CA PRO A 202 14.36 0.10 -59.65
C PRO A 202 14.92 1.49 -60.02
N PRO A 203 14.76 1.95 -61.27
CA PRO A 203 15.25 3.26 -61.71
C PRO A 203 14.78 4.39 -60.77
N GLY A 204 15.71 5.26 -60.35
CA GLY A 204 15.42 6.37 -59.45
C GLY A 204 15.32 5.98 -57.96
N THR A 205 15.61 4.73 -57.58
CA THR A 205 15.51 4.27 -56.19
C THR A 205 16.83 3.75 -55.61
N VAL A 206 16.93 3.74 -54.29
CA VAL A 206 18.01 3.11 -53.51
C VAL A 206 17.45 2.04 -52.57
N SER A 207 18.13 0.90 -52.47
CA SER A 207 17.72 -0.21 -51.60
C SER A 207 18.26 -0.08 -50.17
N VAL A 208 17.36 -0.21 -49.19
CA VAL A 208 17.69 -0.34 -47.77
C VAL A 208 17.59 -1.81 -47.37
N TRP A 209 18.66 -2.33 -46.77
CA TRP A 209 18.79 -3.72 -46.33
C TRP A 209 18.89 -3.81 -44.80
N PRO A 210 18.49 -4.94 -44.17
CA PRO A 210 18.62 -5.14 -42.74
C PRO A 210 20.07 -5.53 -42.42
N LEU A 211 20.96 -4.54 -42.30
CA LEU A 211 22.37 -4.72 -41.99
C LEU A 211 22.70 -4.24 -40.56
N SER A 212 23.73 -4.82 -39.95
CA SER A 212 24.33 -4.26 -38.74
C SER A 212 25.16 -3.01 -39.06
N THR A 213 25.59 -2.27 -38.03
CA THR A 213 26.57 -1.16 -38.16
C THR A 213 27.91 -1.60 -38.76
N GLU A 214 28.26 -2.88 -38.63
CA GLU A 214 29.45 -3.51 -39.21
C GLU A 214 29.17 -4.13 -40.60
N GLY A 215 28.00 -3.89 -41.19
CA GLY A 215 27.62 -4.43 -42.51
C GLY A 215 27.19 -5.89 -42.51
N ARG A 216 27.01 -6.52 -41.34
CA ARG A 216 26.61 -7.94 -41.25
C ARG A 216 25.16 -8.11 -41.70
N GLN A 217 24.88 -9.12 -42.52
CA GLN A 217 23.54 -9.42 -43.03
C GLN A 217 22.63 -9.97 -41.91
N GLN A 218 21.67 -9.14 -41.48
CA GLN A 218 20.68 -9.49 -40.46
C GLN A 218 19.33 -9.82 -41.13
N SER A 219 18.24 -9.77 -40.39
CA SER A 219 16.88 -10.01 -40.91
C SER A 219 15.92 -8.96 -40.37
N TRP A 220 14.91 -8.65 -41.18
CA TRP A 220 13.76 -7.90 -40.71
C TRP A 220 12.98 -8.71 -39.67
N ARG A 221 12.25 -8.02 -38.79
CA ARG A 221 11.44 -8.68 -37.73
C ARG A 221 10.19 -9.38 -38.25
N PHE A 222 9.75 -9.09 -39.46
CA PHE A 222 8.50 -9.57 -40.06
C PHE A 222 8.68 -9.68 -41.58
N SER A 223 7.70 -10.29 -42.27
CA SER A 223 7.75 -10.53 -43.72
C SER A 223 7.58 -9.24 -44.53
N HIS A 224 7.95 -9.29 -45.81
CA HIS A 224 7.80 -8.19 -46.75
C HIS A 224 6.32 -7.76 -46.91
N ASP A 225 5.36 -8.69 -46.96
CA ASP A 225 3.92 -8.37 -46.95
C ASP A 225 3.52 -7.60 -45.69
N ARG A 226 3.96 -8.07 -44.52
CA ARG A 226 3.70 -7.39 -43.25
C ARG A 226 4.35 -6.01 -43.20
N MET A 227 5.52 -5.84 -43.85
CA MET A 227 6.16 -4.54 -43.97
C MET A 227 5.33 -3.57 -44.81
N ARG A 228 4.79 -4.04 -45.95
CA ARG A 228 3.85 -3.26 -46.79
C ARG A 228 2.63 -2.84 -45.98
N GLU A 229 2.02 -3.76 -45.24
CA GLU A 229 0.89 -3.49 -44.34
C GLU A 229 1.22 -2.39 -43.32
N TYR A 230 2.38 -2.47 -42.66
CA TYR A 230 2.76 -1.48 -41.65
C TYR A 230 3.02 -0.10 -42.23
N PHE A 231 3.65 0.01 -43.41
CA PHE A 231 3.82 1.31 -44.06
C PHE A 231 2.46 1.88 -44.52
N ALA A 232 1.58 1.06 -45.09
CA ALA A 232 0.24 1.50 -45.50
C ALA A 232 -0.63 1.97 -44.31
N ALA A 233 -0.52 1.28 -43.17
CA ALA A 233 -1.19 1.66 -41.93
C ALA A 233 -0.56 2.88 -41.24
N GLY A 234 0.60 3.35 -41.69
CA GLY A 234 1.38 4.41 -41.04
C GLY A 234 2.04 3.97 -39.73
N THR A 235 2.08 2.66 -39.44
CA THR A 235 2.67 2.08 -38.22
C THR A 235 4.12 1.64 -38.42
N ALA A 236 4.69 1.83 -39.62
CA ALA A 236 6.12 1.84 -39.91
C ALA A 236 6.53 3.17 -40.54
N ARG A 237 7.77 3.59 -40.29
CA ARG A 237 8.33 4.84 -40.82
C ARG A 237 9.83 4.76 -41.04
N LEU A 238 10.32 5.68 -41.85
CA LEU A 238 11.74 5.90 -42.07
C LEU A 238 12.28 6.89 -41.02
N GLY A 239 13.32 6.48 -40.30
CA GLY A 239 14.02 7.32 -39.33
C GLY A 239 14.84 8.42 -39.98
N ARG A 240 15.58 9.18 -39.15
CA ARG A 240 16.51 10.19 -39.66
C ARG A 240 17.61 9.54 -40.49
N ARG A 241 18.07 10.24 -41.52
CA ARG A 241 19.18 9.80 -42.36
C ARG A 241 20.42 9.60 -41.51
N ASP A 242 21.00 8.41 -41.59
CA ASP A 242 22.24 8.08 -40.93
C ASP A 242 23.38 8.87 -41.60
N PRO A 243 24.19 9.62 -40.83
CA PRO A 243 25.23 10.48 -41.39
C PRO A 243 26.41 9.73 -42.01
N VAL A 244 26.58 8.44 -41.68
CA VAL A 244 27.69 7.59 -42.17
C VAL A 244 27.26 6.81 -43.40
N THR A 245 26.11 6.15 -43.35
CA THR A 245 25.63 5.27 -44.44
C THR A 245 24.73 6.02 -45.43
N ALA A 246 24.31 7.24 -45.11
CA ALA A 246 23.35 8.03 -45.87
C ALA A 246 21.98 7.35 -46.08
N LEU A 247 21.68 6.26 -45.37
CA LEU A 247 20.42 5.52 -45.43
C LEU A 247 19.50 5.88 -44.26
N ARG A 248 18.19 5.66 -44.41
CA ARG A 248 17.21 5.90 -43.34
C ARG A 248 16.81 4.57 -42.69
N PRO A 249 16.96 4.41 -41.37
CA PRO A 249 16.60 3.17 -40.70
C PRO A 249 15.08 2.99 -40.68
N VAL A 250 14.61 1.76 -40.89
CA VAL A 250 13.17 1.46 -40.80
C VAL A 250 12.80 1.20 -39.34
N THR A 251 11.78 1.90 -38.86
CA THR A 251 11.23 1.74 -37.50
C THR A 251 9.73 1.43 -37.56
N TYR A 252 9.19 0.78 -36.53
CA TYR A 252 7.78 0.41 -36.46
C TYR A 252 7.22 0.47 -35.03
N LEU A 253 5.89 0.51 -34.93
CA LEU A 253 5.14 0.38 -33.69
C LEU A 253 5.01 -1.10 -33.30
N ARG A 254 5.44 -1.45 -32.08
CA ARG A 254 5.30 -2.81 -31.56
C ARG A 254 3.82 -3.14 -31.28
N PRO A 255 3.44 -4.43 -31.20
CA PRO A 255 2.10 -4.84 -30.81
C PRO A 255 1.58 -4.18 -29.53
N GLY A 256 2.46 -3.92 -28.55
CA GLY A 256 2.10 -3.18 -27.33
C GLY A 256 1.68 -1.73 -27.61
N SER A 257 2.41 -1.01 -28.48
CA SER A 257 2.05 0.36 -28.87
C SER A 257 0.73 0.40 -29.66
N LEU A 258 0.44 -0.64 -30.45
CA LEU A 258 -0.83 -0.75 -31.16
C LEU A 258 -2.00 -0.94 -30.20
N LYS A 259 -1.84 -1.79 -29.16
CA LYS A 259 -2.82 -1.92 -28.07
C LYS A 259 -3.01 -0.62 -27.29
N ASP A 260 -1.94 0.16 -27.09
CA ASP A 260 -2.03 1.46 -26.43
C ASP A 260 -2.85 2.47 -27.27
N ILE A 261 -2.82 2.35 -28.61
CA ILE A 261 -3.69 3.13 -29.51
C ILE A 261 -5.15 2.65 -29.39
N GLU A 262 -5.39 1.34 -29.46
CA GLU A 262 -6.74 0.75 -29.35
C GLU A 262 -7.43 1.07 -28.01
N SER A 263 -6.66 1.09 -26.92
CA SER A 263 -7.14 1.40 -25.57
C SER A 263 -7.24 2.90 -25.26
N GLY A 264 -6.85 3.77 -26.20
CA GLY A 264 -6.92 5.23 -26.06
C GLY A 264 -5.84 5.84 -25.15
N VAL A 265 -4.77 5.11 -24.82
CA VAL A 265 -3.58 5.64 -24.12
C VAL A 265 -2.75 6.51 -25.05
N LEU A 266 -2.59 6.09 -26.31
CA LEU A 266 -1.98 6.87 -27.38
C LEU A 266 -3.06 7.36 -28.34
N ARG A 267 -3.14 8.67 -28.54
CA ARG A 267 -4.04 9.29 -29.52
C ARG A 267 -3.29 9.51 -30.83
N VAL A 268 -3.89 9.10 -31.94
CA VAL A 268 -3.45 9.49 -33.28
C VAL A 268 -3.93 10.91 -33.53
N THR A 269 -3.00 11.86 -33.70
CA THR A 269 -3.32 13.27 -33.97
C THR A 269 -3.19 13.65 -35.43
N GLY A 270 -2.57 12.79 -36.24
CA GLY A 270 -2.50 12.96 -37.69
C GLY A 270 -1.59 11.93 -38.35
N ARG A 271 -1.19 12.24 -39.59
CA ARG A 271 -0.14 11.53 -40.32
C ARG A 271 0.90 12.54 -40.79
N THR A 272 2.16 12.12 -40.85
CA THR A 272 3.22 12.90 -41.48
C THR A 272 3.04 12.91 -42.99
N ASP A 273 3.79 13.77 -43.69
CA ASP A 273 3.81 13.82 -45.16
C ASP A 273 4.27 12.49 -45.80
N GLU A 274 4.99 11.66 -45.04
CA GLU A 274 5.41 10.29 -45.41
C GLU A 274 4.40 9.21 -45.00
N GLY A 275 3.21 9.59 -44.52
CA GLY A 275 2.13 8.68 -44.17
C GLY A 275 2.23 8.01 -42.79
N ALA A 276 3.28 8.29 -42.01
CA ALA A 276 3.45 7.72 -40.67
C ALA A 276 2.53 8.38 -39.64
N LEU A 277 2.00 7.60 -38.69
CA LEU A 277 1.12 8.14 -37.65
C LEU A 277 1.86 9.13 -36.74
N VAL A 278 1.22 10.27 -36.48
CA VAL A 278 1.62 11.21 -35.42
C VAL A 278 0.84 10.83 -34.17
N LEU A 279 1.58 10.52 -33.09
CA LEU A 279 1.03 10.01 -31.85
C LEU A 279 1.28 11.00 -30.73
N GLU A 280 0.28 11.23 -29.90
CA GLU A 280 0.36 11.98 -28.65
C GLU A 280 -0.19 11.13 -27.51
N LEU A 281 0.31 11.37 -26.29
CA LEU A 281 -0.25 10.76 -25.10
C LEU A 281 -1.60 11.42 -24.80
N ALA A 282 -2.66 10.64 -24.60
CA ALA A 282 -3.95 11.24 -24.23
C ALA A 282 -3.82 11.93 -22.86
N VAL A 283 -4.33 13.17 -22.76
CA VAL A 283 -4.32 13.96 -21.52
C VAL A 283 -4.99 13.15 -20.40
N GLY A 284 -4.27 12.93 -19.30
CA GLY A 284 -4.75 12.13 -18.16
C GLY A 284 -4.59 10.60 -18.30
N ARG A 285 -4.09 10.09 -19.43
CA ARG A 285 -3.80 8.66 -19.62
C ARG A 285 -2.29 8.44 -19.61
N ALA A 286 -1.72 8.28 -18.42
CA ALA A 286 -0.35 7.76 -18.33
C ALA A 286 -0.32 6.27 -18.64
N LYS A 287 0.77 5.82 -19.29
CA LYS A 287 0.98 4.39 -19.53
C LYS A 287 1.11 3.68 -18.18
N SER A 288 0.13 2.85 -17.84
CA SER A 288 0.22 2.01 -16.66
C SER A 288 1.19 0.86 -16.95
N SER A 289 2.17 0.68 -16.08
CA SER A 289 3.15 -0.40 -16.16
C SER A 289 3.20 -1.15 -14.84
N ALA A 290 3.60 -2.43 -14.91
CA ALA A 290 3.95 -3.15 -13.70
C ALA A 290 5.14 -2.44 -13.03
N ALA A 291 5.08 -2.26 -11.71
CA ALA A 291 6.19 -1.67 -10.99
C ALA A 291 7.42 -2.60 -11.08
N PRO A 292 8.60 -2.07 -11.40
CA PRO A 292 9.84 -2.83 -11.29
C PRO A 292 10.11 -3.16 -9.82
N THR A 293 10.93 -4.18 -9.58
CA THR A 293 11.36 -4.60 -8.23
C THR A 293 12.44 -3.70 -7.62
N VAL A 294 12.79 -2.59 -8.28
CA VAL A 294 13.71 -1.58 -7.77
C VAL A 294 13.03 -0.23 -7.85
N TRP A 295 12.93 0.46 -6.71
CA TRP A 295 12.30 1.75 -6.58
C TRP A 295 13.33 2.81 -6.19
N ASN A 296 13.37 3.89 -6.96
CA ASN A 296 14.34 4.96 -6.85
C ASN A 296 13.65 6.32 -7.05
N LEU A 297 12.59 6.58 -6.28
CA LEU A 297 11.90 7.86 -6.29
C LEU A 297 12.37 8.72 -5.11
N THR A 298 12.53 10.02 -5.32
CA THR A 298 12.92 10.96 -4.25
C THR A 298 11.88 10.95 -3.12
N ARG A 299 10.60 10.74 -3.45
CA ARG A 299 9.52 10.60 -2.47
C ARG A 299 9.72 9.46 -1.47
N HIS A 300 10.55 8.47 -1.78
CA HIS A 300 10.84 7.34 -0.88
C HIS A 300 11.92 7.65 0.17
N TYR A 301 12.53 8.83 0.14
CA TYR A 301 13.60 9.15 1.07
C TYR A 301 13.11 9.29 2.50
N ALA A 302 13.71 8.50 3.41
CA ALA A 302 13.32 8.48 4.82
C ALA A 302 13.66 9.79 5.54
N ARG A 303 14.73 10.50 5.14
CA ARG A 303 15.07 11.79 5.75
C ARG A 303 13.98 12.83 5.52
N ASP A 304 13.57 13.01 4.27
CA ASP A 304 12.68 14.09 3.85
C ASP A 304 11.22 13.75 4.12
N TYR A 305 10.81 12.52 3.81
CA TYR A 305 9.40 12.11 3.87
C TYR A 305 9.10 11.14 5.01
N GLY A 306 10.12 10.79 5.79
CA GLY A 306 9.98 10.22 7.13
C GLY A 306 10.26 11.29 8.20
N SER A 307 11.52 11.60 8.47
CA SER A 307 11.92 12.40 9.64
C SER A 307 11.46 13.87 9.58
N LYS A 308 11.72 14.58 8.48
CA LYS A 308 11.29 15.99 8.34
C LYS A 308 9.76 16.10 8.31
N LEU A 309 9.10 15.20 7.58
CA LEU A 309 7.64 15.14 7.56
C LEU A 309 7.09 14.89 8.97
N ASN A 310 7.61 13.91 9.70
CA ASN A 310 7.18 13.64 11.08
C ASN A 310 7.37 14.85 12.00
N ALA A 311 8.49 15.58 11.87
CA ALA A 311 8.75 16.79 12.65
C ALA A 311 7.76 17.94 12.35
N ALA A 312 7.15 17.97 11.16
CA ALA A 312 6.08 18.93 10.84
C ALA A 312 4.77 18.61 11.58
N PHE A 313 4.43 17.32 11.73
CA PHE A 313 3.23 16.88 12.43
C PHE A 313 3.36 16.95 13.95
N ILE A 314 4.54 16.59 14.48
CA ILE A 314 4.80 16.54 15.93
C ILE A 314 6.08 17.30 16.30
N PRO A 315 6.08 18.64 16.21
CA PRO A 315 7.24 19.46 16.55
C PRO A 315 7.78 19.15 17.96
N GLY A 316 9.10 19.09 18.11
CA GLY A 316 9.76 18.81 19.39
C GLY A 316 9.70 17.35 19.87
N ARG A 317 8.98 16.46 19.16
CA ARG A 317 8.84 15.04 19.52
C ARG A 317 9.60 14.16 18.54
N ALA A 318 10.91 14.02 18.79
CA ALA A 318 11.78 13.26 17.91
C ALA A 318 11.41 11.77 17.92
N PHE A 319 11.27 11.19 16.72
CA PHE A 319 11.21 9.75 16.53
C PHE A 319 12.31 9.37 15.55
N PRO A 320 13.25 8.50 15.94
CA PRO A 320 14.35 8.12 15.07
C PRO A 320 13.84 7.21 13.95
N TYR A 321 14.25 7.53 12.71
CA TYR A 321 14.06 6.71 11.51
C TYR A 321 12.61 6.26 11.16
N PRO A 322 11.60 7.17 11.16
CA PRO A 322 10.30 6.84 10.61
C PRO A 322 10.41 6.48 9.13
N LYS A 323 9.59 5.52 8.67
CA LYS A 323 9.45 5.22 7.25
C LYS A 323 8.94 6.44 6.48
N SER A 324 9.40 6.55 5.23
CA SER A 324 8.81 7.51 4.30
C SER A 324 7.33 7.22 4.12
N LEU A 325 6.50 8.24 4.30
CA LEU A 325 5.06 8.16 4.06
C LEU A 325 4.75 7.63 2.66
N TYR A 326 5.42 8.18 1.64
CA TYR A 326 5.15 7.84 0.24
C TYR A 326 5.71 6.46 -0.14
N ALA A 327 6.74 5.95 0.56
CA ALA A 327 7.20 4.59 0.35
C ALA A 327 6.15 3.57 0.83
N VAL A 328 5.55 3.80 2.00
CA VAL A 328 4.46 2.95 2.52
C VAL A 328 3.20 3.10 1.67
N GLU A 329 2.86 4.32 1.26
CA GLU A 329 1.73 4.59 0.36
C GLU A 329 1.86 3.83 -0.96
N ASP A 330 3.03 3.89 -1.61
CA ASP A 330 3.27 3.15 -2.84
C ASP A 330 3.24 1.63 -2.60
N ALA A 331 3.85 1.15 -1.51
CA ALA A 331 3.84 -0.27 -1.16
C ALA A 331 2.43 -0.84 -1.03
N LEU A 332 1.49 -0.07 -0.47
CA LEU A 332 0.08 -0.45 -0.35
C LEU A 332 -0.69 -0.27 -1.67
N ARG A 333 -0.44 0.83 -2.38
CA ARG A 333 -1.18 1.23 -3.59
C ARG A 333 -1.27 0.13 -4.64
N PHE A 334 -0.18 -0.57 -4.89
CA PHE A 334 -0.13 -1.64 -5.90
C PHE A 334 -1.08 -2.80 -5.61
N LEU A 335 -1.47 -3.01 -4.36
CA LEU A 335 -2.29 -4.15 -3.94
C LEU A 335 -3.73 -3.75 -3.63
N LEU A 336 -3.94 -2.46 -3.36
CA LEU A 336 -5.18 -1.93 -2.82
C LEU A 336 -5.93 -1.01 -3.78
N ALA A 337 -5.36 -0.63 -4.93
CA ALA A 337 -5.99 0.31 -5.87
C ALA A 337 -7.40 -0.13 -6.31
N SER A 338 -7.61 -1.42 -6.59
CA SER A 338 -8.92 -2.00 -6.91
C SER A 338 -9.72 -2.47 -5.69
N LYS A 339 -9.21 -2.28 -4.47
CA LYS A 339 -9.82 -2.73 -3.20
C LYS A 339 -10.13 -1.53 -2.28
N PRO A 340 -11.12 -0.68 -2.63
CA PRO A 340 -11.40 0.54 -1.87
C PRO A 340 -11.95 0.30 -0.46
N GLU A 341 -12.38 -0.91 -0.12
CA GLU A 341 -12.93 -1.26 1.22
C GLU A 341 -12.00 -2.24 1.97
N SER A 342 -10.72 -2.27 1.62
CA SER A 342 -9.77 -3.24 2.18
C SER A 342 -9.45 -3.01 3.65
N ILE A 343 -9.17 -4.07 4.40
CA ILE A 343 -8.64 -4.01 5.76
C ILE A 343 -7.11 -4.17 5.73
N VAL A 344 -6.41 -3.15 6.23
CA VAL A 344 -4.95 -3.09 6.35
C VAL A 344 -4.55 -3.22 7.81
N LEU A 345 -3.64 -4.13 8.13
CA LEU A 345 -3.13 -4.32 9.49
C LEU A 345 -1.61 -4.07 9.55
N ASP A 346 -1.18 -3.32 10.55
CA ASP A 346 0.23 -3.13 10.88
C ASP A 346 0.44 -3.33 12.38
N PHE A 347 1.12 -4.41 12.75
CA PHE A 347 1.40 -4.73 14.15
C PHE A 347 2.83 -4.36 14.61
N PHE A 348 3.51 -3.54 13.81
CA PHE A 348 4.78 -2.88 14.10
C PHE A 348 4.70 -1.41 13.72
N ALA A 349 3.63 -0.74 14.17
CA ALA A 349 3.23 0.54 13.60
C ALA A 349 4.24 1.68 13.85
N GLY A 350 5.02 1.62 14.93
CA GLY A 350 5.98 2.66 15.29
C GLY A 350 5.29 4.02 15.36
N SER A 351 5.68 4.94 14.47
CA SER A 351 5.09 6.28 14.40
C SER A 351 3.66 6.33 13.83
N GLY A 352 3.10 5.24 13.31
CA GLY A 352 1.76 5.22 12.71
C GLY A 352 1.72 5.61 11.23
N THR A 353 2.82 5.43 10.49
CA THR A 353 2.94 5.79 9.07
C THR A 353 1.91 5.06 8.20
N THR A 354 1.58 3.80 8.52
CA THR A 354 0.62 3.00 7.75
C THR A 354 -0.79 3.59 7.78
N THR A 355 -1.30 4.02 8.95
CA THR A 355 -2.60 4.72 9.05
C THR A 355 -2.62 5.99 8.19
N HIS A 356 -1.52 6.75 8.22
CA HIS A 356 -1.39 7.98 7.43
C HIS A 356 -1.39 7.69 5.92
N ALA A 357 -0.71 6.64 5.48
CA ALA A 357 -0.71 6.21 4.08
C ALA A 357 -2.10 5.75 3.62
N VAL A 358 -2.83 5.00 4.46
CA VAL A 358 -4.20 4.55 4.15
C VAL A 358 -5.17 5.72 4.01
N ALA A 359 -5.11 6.70 4.93
CA ALA A 359 -5.93 7.91 4.84
C ALA A 359 -5.68 8.70 3.54
N ARG A 360 -4.41 8.73 3.09
CA ARG A 360 -4.06 9.33 1.79
C ARG A 360 -4.66 8.57 0.61
N LEU A 361 -4.59 7.23 0.61
CA LEU A 361 -5.21 6.42 -0.44
C LEU A 361 -6.73 6.65 -0.49
N ASN A 362 -7.42 6.65 0.65
CA ASN A 362 -8.85 6.92 0.74
C ASN A 362 -9.22 8.32 0.19
N ARG A 363 -8.44 9.34 0.54
CA ARG A 363 -8.62 10.73 0.03
C ARG A 363 -8.48 10.79 -1.49
N GLN A 364 -7.53 10.06 -2.06
CA GLN A 364 -7.19 10.10 -3.49
C GLN A 364 -8.25 9.45 -4.38
N ASP A 365 -8.83 8.34 -3.94
CA ASP A 365 -9.76 7.54 -4.76
C ASP A 365 -11.18 7.43 -4.19
N GLY A 366 -11.47 8.11 -3.08
CA GLY A 366 -12.76 8.03 -2.39
C GLY A 366 -13.00 6.68 -1.71
N GLY A 367 -11.95 5.89 -1.50
CA GLY A 367 -12.01 4.63 -0.78
C GLY A 367 -12.35 4.78 0.70
N ARG A 368 -12.68 3.67 1.34
CA ARG A 368 -12.99 3.54 2.77
C ARG A 368 -12.18 2.38 3.38
N ARG A 369 -10.91 2.29 3.01
CA ARG A 369 -10.00 1.27 3.53
C ARG A 369 -9.82 1.49 5.02
N GLN A 370 -9.86 0.41 5.79
CA GLN A 370 -9.71 0.46 7.24
C GLN A 370 -8.27 0.11 7.60
N SER A 371 -7.61 0.93 8.44
CA SER A 371 -6.30 0.59 9.00
C SER A 371 -6.42 0.20 10.48
N ILE A 372 -5.86 -0.94 10.87
CA ILE A 372 -5.68 -1.36 12.25
C ILE A 372 -4.19 -1.35 12.55
N VAL A 373 -3.76 -0.51 13.49
CA VAL A 373 -2.36 -0.40 13.86
C VAL A 373 -2.13 -0.78 15.31
N VAL A 374 -1.01 -1.47 15.57
CA VAL A 374 -0.59 -1.89 16.92
C VAL A 374 0.84 -1.43 17.15
N THR A 375 1.05 -0.73 18.26
CA THR A 375 2.36 -0.36 18.77
C THR A 375 2.39 -0.59 20.29
N ASN A 376 3.58 -0.85 20.82
CA ASN A 376 3.82 -0.78 22.26
C ASN A 376 3.97 0.70 22.69
N ASN A 377 4.01 0.93 24.01
CA ASN A 377 4.36 2.22 24.59
C ASN A 377 5.77 2.20 25.21
N GLU A 378 6.73 1.61 24.50
CA GLU A 378 8.12 1.51 24.98
C GLU A 378 8.83 2.87 24.96
N VAL A 379 9.76 3.07 25.90
CA VAL A 379 10.67 4.21 25.98
C VAL A 379 12.08 3.76 25.55
N SER A 380 12.94 4.69 25.10
CA SER A 380 14.33 4.32 24.76
C SER A 380 15.11 3.86 25.99
N ALA A 381 16.23 3.15 25.78
CA ALA A 381 17.11 2.73 26.87
C ALA A 381 17.67 3.91 27.69
N ASP A 382 17.99 5.02 27.01
CA ASP A 382 18.47 6.25 27.65
C ASP A 382 17.37 6.93 28.47
N GLU A 383 16.15 7.01 27.93
CA GLU A 383 14.97 7.55 28.63
C GLU A 383 14.63 6.68 29.84
N ALA A 384 14.59 5.36 29.68
CA ALA A 384 14.38 4.40 30.76
C ALA A 384 15.40 4.58 31.89
N SER A 385 16.68 4.77 31.54
CA SER A 385 17.75 5.00 32.50
C SER A 385 17.58 6.32 33.25
N ALA A 386 17.20 7.39 32.55
CA ALA A 386 16.94 8.70 33.16
C ALA A 386 15.70 8.68 34.07
N LEU A 387 14.61 8.05 33.62
CA LEU A 387 13.36 7.88 34.38
C LEU A 387 13.59 7.05 35.65
N THR A 388 14.35 5.96 35.53
CA THR A 388 14.68 5.11 36.69
C THR A 388 15.50 5.87 37.73
N LYS A 389 16.48 6.68 37.30
CA LYS A 389 17.28 7.54 38.19
C LYS A 389 16.46 8.63 38.88
N SER A 390 15.39 9.08 38.24
CA SER A 390 14.43 10.05 38.81
C SER A 390 13.33 9.40 39.64
N GLY A 391 13.38 8.08 39.84
CA GLY A 391 12.44 7.34 40.71
C GLY A 391 11.23 6.74 39.99
N ASN A 392 11.03 7.07 38.71
CA ASN A 392 9.92 6.56 37.92
C ASN A 392 10.14 5.10 37.50
N ARG A 393 9.04 4.39 37.24
CA ARG A 393 8.97 2.99 36.83
C ARG A 393 7.99 2.83 35.65
N PRO A 394 8.10 1.73 34.88
CA PRO A 394 7.10 1.39 33.87
C PRO A 394 5.69 1.37 34.49
N GLY A 395 4.73 2.04 33.84
CA GLY A 395 3.37 2.25 34.35
C GLY A 395 3.16 3.59 35.06
N ASP A 396 4.21 4.31 35.46
CA ASP A 396 4.06 5.67 36.01
C ASP A 396 3.69 6.67 34.90
N PRO A 397 2.85 7.69 35.17
CA PRO A 397 2.40 8.65 34.15
C PRO A 397 3.55 9.32 33.37
N GLU A 398 4.64 9.66 34.07
CA GLU A 398 5.84 10.27 33.51
C GLU A 398 6.59 9.31 32.57
N TRP A 399 6.55 8.01 32.85
CA TRP A 399 7.14 6.98 32.01
C TRP A 399 6.29 6.78 30.75
N GLU A 400 4.99 6.58 30.92
CA GLU A 400 4.07 6.34 29.81
C GLU A 400 4.00 7.53 28.86
N ALA A 401 4.12 8.76 29.36
CA ALA A 401 4.12 9.99 28.55
C ALA A 401 5.29 10.09 27.53
N LEU A 402 6.40 9.36 27.77
CA LEU A 402 7.55 9.32 26.86
C LEU A 402 7.54 8.12 25.90
N GLY A 403 6.62 7.17 26.13
CA GLY A 403 6.51 5.96 25.33
C GLY A 403 6.09 6.24 23.90
N ILE A 404 6.43 5.33 22.98
CA ILE A 404 6.19 5.50 21.54
C ILE A 404 4.73 5.80 21.20
N PHE A 405 3.78 5.11 21.84
CA PHE A 405 2.37 5.29 21.56
C PHE A 405 1.88 6.68 21.97
N GLU A 406 2.15 7.09 23.21
CA GLU A 406 1.71 8.36 23.77
C GLU A 406 2.46 9.56 23.19
N HIS A 407 3.78 9.42 23.03
CA HIS A 407 4.64 10.52 22.62
C HIS A 407 4.68 10.73 21.10
N VAL A 408 4.53 9.66 20.31
CA VAL A 408 4.76 9.69 18.86
C VAL A 408 3.52 9.27 18.07
N ALA A 409 3.08 8.01 18.21
CA ALA A 409 2.10 7.42 17.31
C ALA A 409 0.73 8.12 17.39
N ARG A 410 0.17 8.25 18.60
CA ARG A 410 -1.12 8.93 18.80
C ARG A 410 -1.05 10.40 18.38
N PRO A 411 -0.06 11.20 18.81
CA PRO A 411 0.07 12.59 18.38
C PRO A 411 0.19 12.73 16.86
N ARG A 412 1.00 11.90 16.19
CA ARG A 412 1.17 11.95 14.73
C ARG A 412 -0.11 11.59 13.99
N ILE A 413 -0.78 10.49 14.36
CA ILE A 413 -2.04 10.09 13.72
C ILE A 413 -3.11 11.16 13.95
N THR A 414 -3.20 11.70 15.16
CA THR A 414 -4.14 12.80 15.48
C THR A 414 -3.85 14.03 14.64
N ALA A 415 -2.58 14.40 14.48
CA ALA A 415 -2.20 15.55 13.67
C ALA A 415 -2.44 15.33 12.18
N ALA A 416 -2.21 14.11 11.67
CA ALA A 416 -2.51 13.75 10.29
C ALA A 416 -3.99 13.90 9.97
N VAL A 417 -4.87 13.41 10.85
CA VAL A 417 -6.32 13.45 10.65
C VAL A 417 -6.90 14.84 10.88
N THR A 418 -6.44 15.55 11.92
CA THR A 418 -7.01 16.87 12.27
C THR A 418 -6.39 18.03 11.50
N GLY A 419 -5.20 17.84 10.91
CA GLY A 419 -4.40 18.92 10.34
C GLY A 419 -3.78 19.86 11.39
N MET A 420 -3.83 19.50 12.68
CA MET A 420 -3.32 20.31 13.79
C MET A 420 -2.22 19.57 14.56
N THR A 421 -1.13 20.26 14.89
CA THR A 421 -0.08 19.72 15.76
C THR A 421 -0.60 19.46 17.17
N PRO A 422 0.13 18.72 18.02
CA PRO A 422 -0.27 18.49 19.41
C PRO A 422 -0.45 19.76 20.24
N ASP A 423 0.17 20.86 19.83
CA ASP A 423 0.09 22.17 20.48
C ASP A 423 -1.09 23.01 19.94
N GLY A 424 -1.87 22.49 18.98
CA GLY A 424 -3.06 23.14 18.42
C GLY A 424 -2.82 24.05 17.21
N GLU A 425 -1.59 24.07 16.68
CA GLU A 425 -1.23 24.87 15.51
C GLU A 425 -1.47 24.11 14.20
N PRO A 426 -1.84 24.77 13.09
CA PRO A 426 -1.95 24.10 11.80
C PRO A 426 -0.62 23.45 11.37
N VAL A 427 -0.70 22.20 10.89
CA VAL A 427 0.48 21.48 10.37
C VAL A 427 0.99 22.20 9.12
N LYS A 428 2.29 22.50 9.10
CA LYS A 428 2.92 23.29 8.03
C LYS A 428 3.32 22.40 6.85
N GLY A 429 3.10 22.91 5.64
CA GLY A 429 3.51 22.30 4.38
C GLY A 429 2.39 21.56 3.66
N ASP A 430 2.74 21.02 2.50
CA ASP A 430 1.80 20.40 1.56
C ASP A 430 2.22 18.97 1.26
N TYR A 431 1.26 18.11 0.97
CA TYR A 431 1.52 16.89 0.21
C TYR A 431 1.80 17.27 -1.25
N LYS A 432 2.67 16.54 -1.97
CA LYS A 432 3.24 17.06 -3.25
C LYS A 432 3.29 16.10 -4.44
N PHE A 433 3.08 14.79 -4.26
CA PHE A 433 3.47 13.82 -5.30
C PHE A 433 2.34 13.25 -6.14
N VAL A 434 1.24 12.86 -5.51
CA VAL A 434 0.13 12.18 -6.20
C VAL A 434 -1.04 13.15 -6.32
N ASP A 435 -1.32 13.79 -5.21
CA ASP A 435 -2.25 14.88 -5.02
C ASP A 435 -1.56 15.93 -4.14
N GLU A 436 -1.71 17.20 -4.53
CA GLU A 436 -1.15 18.34 -3.81
C GLU A 436 -2.26 19.06 -3.04
N PHE A 437 -2.10 19.12 -1.72
CA PHE A 437 -2.99 19.84 -0.83
C PHE A 437 -2.29 20.13 0.52
N PRO A 438 -2.72 21.18 1.25
CA PRO A 438 -2.16 21.53 2.55
C PRO A 438 -2.33 20.41 3.59
N MET A 439 -1.27 20.11 4.34
CA MET A 439 -1.34 19.14 5.44
C MET A 439 -2.30 19.57 6.56
N ALA A 440 -2.54 20.89 6.68
CA ALA A 440 -3.48 21.48 7.61
C ALA A 440 -4.96 21.16 7.33
N GLU A 441 -5.31 20.68 6.14
CA GLU A 441 -6.68 20.23 5.85
C GLU A 441 -7.03 18.91 6.57
N GLY A 442 -6.03 18.11 6.92
CA GLY A 442 -6.24 16.81 7.55
C GLY A 442 -6.92 15.78 6.63
N PHE A 443 -7.60 14.81 7.25
CA PHE A 443 -8.38 13.78 6.55
C PHE A 443 -9.75 13.57 7.21
N GLU A 444 -10.76 13.26 6.41
CA GLU A 444 -12.09 12.88 6.90
C GLU A 444 -12.11 11.41 7.35
N GLU A 445 -11.37 11.10 8.41
CA GLU A 445 -11.23 9.75 8.94
C GLU A 445 -11.70 9.69 10.39
N ASN A 446 -12.38 8.58 10.75
CA ASN A 446 -12.69 8.28 12.14
C ASN A 446 -11.54 7.47 12.76
N VAL A 447 -10.96 7.96 13.85
CA VAL A 447 -9.86 7.28 14.55
C VAL A 447 -10.21 7.08 16.00
N GLU A 448 -10.06 5.83 16.46
CA GLU A 448 -10.24 5.43 17.85
C GLU A 448 -8.95 4.82 18.38
N PHE A 449 -8.57 5.20 19.60
CA PHE A 449 -7.39 4.68 20.27
C PHE A 449 -7.80 3.80 21.44
N PHE A 450 -7.22 2.60 21.51
CA PHE A 450 -7.50 1.66 22.59
C PHE A 450 -6.23 1.16 23.24
N GLU A 451 -6.29 1.01 24.56
CA GLU A 451 -5.30 0.28 25.33
C GLU A 451 -5.74 -1.17 25.49
N LEU A 452 -4.87 -2.12 25.11
CA LEU A 452 -5.13 -3.54 25.33
C LEU A 452 -4.76 -3.92 26.75
N THR A 453 -5.74 -4.39 27.52
CA THR A 453 -5.60 -4.83 28.90
C THR A 453 -6.16 -6.25 29.06
N TYR A 454 -5.76 -6.94 30.13
CA TYR A 454 -6.40 -8.19 30.54
C TYR A 454 -7.52 -7.90 31.53
N GLN A 455 -8.62 -8.64 31.43
CA GLN A 455 -9.70 -8.60 32.43
C GLN A 455 -9.81 -9.93 33.16
N ASP A 456 -10.27 -9.85 34.41
CA ASP A 456 -10.66 -11.03 35.17
C ASP A 456 -11.89 -11.69 34.51
N PRO A 457 -11.83 -12.98 34.13
CA PRO A 457 -12.97 -13.70 33.57
C PRO A 457 -14.23 -13.56 34.42
N ALA A 458 -14.12 -13.62 35.75
CA ALA A 458 -15.27 -13.54 36.65
C ALA A 458 -15.95 -12.17 36.57
N ARG A 459 -15.19 -11.09 36.38
CA ARG A 459 -15.75 -9.74 36.21
C ARG A 459 -16.49 -9.61 34.89
N VAL A 460 -16.03 -10.27 33.83
CA VAL A 460 -16.71 -10.30 32.55
C VAL A 460 -17.99 -11.13 32.63
N GLU A 461 -17.94 -12.31 33.25
CA GLU A 461 -19.09 -13.19 33.45
C GLU A 461 -20.18 -12.55 34.32
N LEU A 462 -19.80 -11.81 35.36
CA LEU A 462 -20.70 -11.06 36.22
C LEU A 462 -21.13 -9.71 35.62
N ASP A 463 -20.77 -9.44 34.36
CA ASP A 463 -21.16 -8.23 33.63
C ASP A 463 -20.65 -6.91 34.28
N LEU A 464 -19.57 -7.00 35.06
CA LEU A 464 -18.92 -5.88 35.74
C LEU A 464 -17.82 -5.20 34.90
N ALA A 465 -17.53 -5.74 33.72
CA ALA A 465 -16.45 -5.28 32.83
C ALA A 465 -16.88 -5.15 31.36
N PHE A 466 -18.20 -5.06 31.07
CA PHE A 466 -18.70 -4.99 29.69
C PHE A 466 -18.07 -3.86 28.87
N ASN A 467 -17.95 -2.65 29.43
CA ASN A 467 -17.38 -1.51 28.72
C ASN A 467 -15.93 -1.74 28.27
N ALA A 468 -15.19 -2.62 28.96
CA ALA A 468 -13.83 -2.97 28.57
C ALA A 468 -13.80 -3.96 27.39
N ILE A 469 -14.83 -4.78 27.19
CA ILE A 469 -14.90 -5.72 26.06
C ILE A 469 -15.76 -5.20 24.89
N ALA A 470 -16.56 -4.15 25.12
CA ALA A 470 -17.45 -3.58 24.12
C ALA A 470 -16.74 -3.17 22.81
N PRO A 471 -15.50 -2.62 22.82
CA PRO A 471 -14.81 -2.30 21.56
C PRO A 471 -14.48 -3.53 20.71
N LEU A 472 -14.30 -4.72 21.30
CA LEU A 472 -14.09 -5.95 20.53
C LEU A 472 -15.36 -6.36 19.75
N LEU A 473 -16.54 -6.11 20.34
CA LEU A 473 -17.83 -6.30 19.65
C LEU A 473 -18.00 -5.29 18.53
N TRP A 474 -17.64 -4.03 18.76
CA TRP A 474 -17.65 -2.97 17.75
C TRP A 474 -16.71 -3.29 16.58
N LEU A 475 -15.47 -3.70 16.86
CA LEU A 475 -14.52 -4.19 15.84
C LEU A 475 -15.10 -5.35 15.04
N ARG A 476 -15.70 -6.34 15.71
CA ARG A 476 -16.33 -7.48 15.03
C ARG A 476 -17.55 -7.08 14.19
N ALA A 477 -18.22 -6.00 14.54
CA ALA A 477 -19.33 -5.44 13.78
C ALA A 477 -18.88 -4.52 12.61
N GLY A 478 -17.58 -4.37 12.38
CA GLY A 478 -17.02 -3.59 11.27
C GLY A 478 -16.47 -2.22 11.66
N ALA A 479 -16.33 -1.91 12.96
CA ALA A 479 -15.66 -0.71 13.47
C ALA A 479 -16.16 0.61 12.85
N SER A 480 -17.49 0.77 12.82
CA SER A 480 -18.16 1.95 12.27
C SER A 480 -19.20 2.47 13.26
N GLY A 481 -19.27 3.80 13.38
CA GLY A 481 -20.11 4.48 14.37
C GLY A 481 -19.57 4.36 15.80
N SER A 482 -20.41 4.66 16.78
CA SER A 482 -20.05 4.62 18.20
C SER A 482 -19.87 3.20 18.73
N VAL A 483 -19.11 3.06 19.82
CA VAL A 483 -19.09 1.87 20.66
C VAL A 483 -20.28 1.95 21.62
N VAL A 484 -20.97 0.83 21.84
CA VAL A 484 -22.00 0.73 22.89
C VAL A 484 -21.34 0.91 24.26
N ASP A 485 -21.64 2.01 24.95
CA ASP A 485 -21.16 2.34 26.30
C ASP A 485 -22.30 2.40 27.34
N GLU A 486 -23.53 2.68 26.93
CA GLU A 486 -24.72 2.72 27.78
C GLU A 486 -25.33 1.33 28.04
N SER A 487 -24.61 0.49 28.76
CA SER A 487 -25.16 -0.79 29.22
C SER A 487 -26.05 -0.66 30.47
N LEU A 488 -25.97 0.44 31.20
CA LEU A 488 -26.75 0.69 32.42
C LEU A 488 -27.80 1.78 32.20
N ASP A 489 -28.93 1.69 32.92
CA ASP A 489 -29.93 2.75 33.02
C ASP A 489 -29.49 3.84 34.03
N SER A 490 -30.27 4.91 34.14
CA SER A 490 -30.01 6.01 35.08
C SER A 490 -30.03 5.59 36.56
N ALA A 491 -30.55 4.40 36.86
CA ALA A 491 -30.58 3.80 38.20
C ALA A 491 -29.45 2.76 38.40
N GLY A 492 -28.51 2.65 37.45
CA GLY A 492 -27.38 1.71 37.53
C GLY A 492 -27.73 0.25 37.23
N ARG A 493 -28.94 -0.04 36.71
CA ARG A 493 -29.36 -1.40 36.35
C ARG A 493 -29.03 -1.71 34.90
N ARG A 494 -28.68 -2.95 34.60
CA ARG A 494 -28.42 -3.41 33.23
C ARG A 494 -29.66 -3.21 32.35
N ARG A 495 -29.50 -2.49 31.24
CA ARG A 495 -30.53 -2.39 30.20
C ARG A 495 -30.70 -3.78 29.57
N PRO A 496 -31.93 -4.17 29.19
CA PRO A 496 -32.15 -5.49 28.57
C PRO A 496 -31.47 -5.63 27.21
N TYR A 497 -31.24 -4.53 26.51
CA TYR A 497 -30.51 -4.45 25.25
C TYR A 497 -29.99 -3.03 25.03
N ALA A 498 -28.98 -2.90 24.17
CA ALA A 498 -28.45 -1.63 23.68
C ALA A 498 -28.06 -1.77 22.21
N TRP A 499 -28.03 -0.65 21.47
CA TRP A 499 -27.66 -0.65 20.06
C TRP A 499 -27.07 0.68 19.63
N THR A 500 -26.35 0.63 18.51
CA THR A 500 -25.96 1.78 17.69
C THR A 500 -26.65 1.65 16.34
N ASP A 501 -26.31 2.53 15.40
CA ASP A 501 -26.84 2.45 14.04
C ASP A 501 -26.31 1.22 13.28
N ARG A 502 -25.25 0.55 13.77
CA ARG A 502 -24.57 -0.55 13.06
C ARG A 502 -24.70 -1.90 13.75
N TYR A 503 -24.70 -1.93 15.07
CA TYR A 503 -24.77 -3.19 15.81
C TYR A 503 -25.57 -3.08 17.10
N ALA A 504 -26.01 -4.23 17.60
CA ALA A 504 -26.78 -4.30 18.83
C ALA A 504 -26.30 -5.43 19.75
N VAL A 505 -26.58 -5.29 21.04
CA VAL A 505 -26.29 -6.27 22.09
C VAL A 505 -27.57 -6.54 22.87
N LEU A 506 -27.99 -7.79 22.89
CA LEU A 506 -29.12 -8.28 23.70
C LEU A 506 -28.55 -8.91 24.99
N PHE A 507 -28.68 -8.19 26.11
CA PHE A 507 -28.21 -8.64 27.42
C PHE A 507 -29.20 -9.57 28.11
N ASN A 508 -30.50 -9.37 27.90
CA ASN A 508 -31.57 -10.20 28.46
C ASN A 508 -32.40 -10.83 27.33
N VAL A 509 -32.19 -12.13 27.12
CA VAL A 509 -32.88 -12.92 26.09
C VAL A 509 -34.40 -12.96 26.27
N ASP A 510 -34.93 -12.82 27.48
CA ASP A 510 -36.39 -12.81 27.72
C ASP A 510 -37.08 -11.56 27.13
N ARG A 511 -36.29 -10.56 26.72
CA ARG A 511 -36.79 -9.33 26.08
C ARG A 511 -36.63 -9.34 24.55
N TRP A 512 -36.36 -10.49 23.94
CA TRP A 512 -36.08 -10.60 22.51
C TRP A 512 -37.23 -10.07 21.62
N GLN A 513 -38.51 -10.25 21.98
CA GLN A 513 -39.62 -9.78 21.14
C GLN A 513 -39.64 -8.24 21.05
N SER A 514 -39.48 -7.56 22.19
CA SER A 514 -39.40 -6.09 22.24
C SER A 514 -38.12 -5.57 21.61
N PHE A 515 -37.03 -6.34 21.69
CA PHE A 515 -35.77 -6.00 21.04
C PHE A 515 -35.91 -6.03 19.52
N VAL A 516 -36.43 -7.13 18.96
CA VAL A 516 -36.59 -7.31 17.51
C VAL A 516 -37.56 -6.28 16.93
N SER A 517 -38.66 -5.97 17.62
CA SER A 517 -39.65 -5.00 17.12
C SER A 517 -39.14 -3.56 17.08
N LYS A 518 -38.11 -3.22 17.86
CA LYS A 518 -37.52 -1.88 17.94
C LYS A 518 -36.13 -1.80 17.30
N LEU A 519 -35.60 -2.92 16.78
CA LEU A 519 -34.26 -2.97 16.24
C LEU A 519 -34.18 -2.09 14.98
N PRO A 520 -33.26 -1.11 14.92
CA PRO A 520 -33.12 -0.27 13.73
C PRO A 520 -32.78 -1.11 12.48
N PRO A 521 -33.34 -0.79 11.31
CA PRO A 521 -33.07 -1.55 10.08
C PRO A 521 -31.61 -1.42 9.61
N THR A 522 -30.88 -0.41 10.08
CA THR A 522 -29.47 -0.16 9.78
C THR A 522 -28.53 -1.14 10.48
N VAL A 523 -28.99 -1.83 11.54
CA VAL A 523 -28.19 -2.77 12.33
C VAL A 523 -27.90 -4.05 11.53
N THR A 524 -26.63 -4.23 11.17
CA THR A 524 -26.17 -5.40 10.42
C THR A 524 -25.76 -6.55 11.34
N THR A 525 -25.32 -6.25 12.56
CA THR A 525 -24.75 -7.24 13.49
C THR A 525 -25.46 -7.22 14.84
N VAL A 526 -25.82 -8.39 15.36
CA VAL A 526 -26.44 -8.53 16.70
C VAL A 526 -25.65 -9.52 17.53
N PHE A 527 -25.24 -9.12 18.72
CA PHE A 527 -24.65 -9.98 19.74
C PHE A 527 -25.72 -10.37 20.75
N VAL A 528 -25.80 -11.65 21.09
CA VAL A 528 -26.74 -12.18 22.07
C VAL A 528 -25.94 -12.73 23.25
N VAL A 529 -26.14 -12.17 24.43
CA VAL A 529 -25.48 -12.60 25.66
C VAL A 529 -26.32 -13.71 26.29
N THR A 530 -25.84 -14.95 26.21
CA THR A 530 -26.50 -16.14 26.79
C THR A 530 -25.49 -17.27 26.96
N ASP A 531 -25.69 -18.08 27.98
CA ASP A 531 -24.99 -19.35 28.22
C ASP A 531 -25.74 -20.56 27.63
N SER A 532 -26.93 -20.34 27.07
CA SER A 532 -27.82 -21.38 26.53
C SER A 532 -27.81 -21.39 24.99
N PRO A 533 -27.26 -22.46 24.36
CA PRO A 533 -27.33 -22.62 22.91
C PRO A 533 -28.76 -22.64 22.36
N THR A 534 -29.71 -23.16 23.13
CA THR A 534 -31.12 -23.23 22.76
C THR A 534 -31.76 -21.84 22.71
N GLN A 535 -31.49 -21.00 23.71
CA GLN A 535 -31.99 -19.61 23.72
C GLN A 535 -31.37 -18.82 22.56
N PHE A 536 -30.08 -18.97 22.30
CA PHE A 536 -29.42 -18.36 21.15
C PHE A 536 -30.09 -18.78 19.83
N ALA A 537 -30.29 -20.09 19.63
CA ALA A 537 -30.90 -20.62 18.41
C ALA A 537 -32.34 -20.12 18.23
N HIS A 538 -33.11 -20.00 19.31
CA HIS A 538 -34.46 -19.47 19.29
C HIS A 538 -34.48 -18.00 18.82
N VAL A 539 -33.68 -17.13 19.44
CA VAL A 539 -33.59 -15.71 19.06
C VAL A 539 -33.11 -15.55 17.61
N ALA A 540 -32.09 -16.32 17.21
CA ALA A 540 -31.57 -16.31 15.84
C ALA A 540 -32.62 -16.75 14.81
N ALA A 541 -33.40 -17.79 15.11
CA ALA A 541 -34.44 -18.31 14.24
C ALA A 541 -35.65 -17.36 14.10
N CYS A 542 -35.98 -16.61 15.14
CA CYS A 542 -37.08 -15.63 15.10
C CYS A 542 -36.75 -14.43 14.21
N ARG A 543 -35.47 -14.05 14.06
CA ARG A 543 -35.04 -13.02 13.10
C ARG A 543 -35.16 -13.49 11.64
N LEU A 544 -34.97 -14.79 11.38
CA LEU A 544 -35.07 -15.40 10.04
C LEU A 544 -36.50 -15.51 9.48
N ARG A 545 -37.55 -15.22 10.27
CA ARG A 545 -38.95 -15.23 9.82
C ARG A 545 -39.48 -13.87 9.37
N CYS A 546 -38.71 -12.79 9.52
CA CYS A 546 -38.96 -11.53 8.81
C CYS A 546 -38.39 -11.69 7.39
N SER A 547 -39.26 -11.73 6.40
CA SER A 547 -38.98 -12.11 5.01
C SER A 547 -38.09 -11.11 4.28
N THR A 548 -36.77 -11.21 4.47
CA THR A 548 -35.70 -10.94 3.49
C THR A 548 -34.37 -11.06 4.23
N TRP A 549 -33.53 -12.07 3.93
CA TRP A 549 -32.06 -12.01 3.80
C TRP A 549 -31.32 -13.35 4.02
N CYS A 550 -30.20 -13.51 3.29
CA CYS A 550 -29.37 -14.71 3.13
C CYS A 550 -27.94 -14.52 3.69
N GLY A 551 -27.44 -15.51 4.47
CA GLY A 551 -26.02 -15.84 4.78
C GLY A 551 -25.21 -14.88 5.70
N SER A 552 -24.28 -15.28 6.59
CA SER A 552 -23.68 -16.58 6.96
C SER A 552 -23.06 -16.57 8.40
N THR A 553 -23.12 -17.74 9.03
CA THR A 553 -22.22 -18.38 10.06
C THR A 553 -21.96 -17.87 11.50
N ARG A 554 -22.60 -18.61 12.44
CA ARG A 554 -22.13 -19.27 13.69
C ARG A 554 -21.04 -18.62 14.56
N THR A 555 -21.37 -18.40 15.83
CA THR A 555 -20.41 -18.58 16.95
C THR A 555 -21.15 -19.12 18.17
N THR A 556 -20.97 -20.41 18.45
CA THR A 556 -21.26 -21.03 19.75
C THR A 556 -20.05 -20.81 20.66
N CYS A 557 -20.23 -20.09 21.77
CA CYS A 557 -19.26 -20.07 22.85
C CYS A 557 -19.28 -21.46 23.52
N ARG A 558 -18.27 -22.31 23.25
CA ARG A 558 -18.14 -23.63 23.87
C ARG A 558 -17.18 -23.49 25.07
N ARG A 559 -17.66 -23.84 26.26
CA ARG A 559 -16.82 -24.03 27.45
C ARG A 559 -15.78 -25.13 27.18
N SER A 560 -14.49 -24.82 27.32
CA SER A 560 -13.46 -25.81 27.68
C SER A 560 -13.27 -25.74 29.20
N ARG A 561 -13.50 -26.86 29.90
CA ARG A 561 -13.12 -27.00 31.32
C ARG A 561 -11.59 -27.06 31.42
N SER A 562 -11.08 -26.31 32.40
CA SER A 562 -9.77 -26.40 33.05
C SER A 562 -8.51 -26.42 32.17
N THR A 563 -7.92 -25.24 32.01
CA THR A 563 -6.51 -24.98 32.33
C THR A 563 -6.44 -23.52 32.78
N SER A 564 -5.66 -23.20 33.81
CA SER A 564 -5.32 -21.84 34.22
C SER A 564 -4.67 -21.10 33.04
N GLY A 565 -5.47 -20.40 32.25
CA GLY A 565 -5.03 -19.52 31.17
C GLY A 565 -5.27 -18.05 31.53
N PRO A 566 -4.60 -17.10 30.86
CA PRO A 566 -4.84 -15.68 31.08
C PRO A 566 -6.31 -15.33 30.78
N GLY A 567 -6.85 -14.35 31.52
CA GLY A 567 -8.24 -13.90 31.36
C GLY A 567 -8.53 -13.24 30.00
N PRO A 568 -9.80 -12.92 29.68
CA PRO A 568 -10.18 -12.35 28.39
C PRO A 568 -9.50 -10.99 28.13
N ASP A 569 -9.09 -10.80 26.88
CA ASP A 569 -8.57 -9.52 26.36
C ASP A 569 -9.67 -8.45 26.40
N ALA A 570 -9.27 -7.21 26.69
CA ALA A 570 -10.16 -6.06 26.72
C ALA A 570 -9.47 -4.81 26.15
N LEU A 571 -10.27 -3.91 25.60
CA LEU A 571 -9.84 -2.66 25.01
C LEU A 571 -10.44 -1.50 25.81
N ARG A 572 -9.60 -0.67 26.41
CA ARG A 572 -10.04 0.56 27.09
C ARG A 572 -9.89 1.76 26.15
N PRO A 573 -10.95 2.56 25.91
CA PRO A 573 -10.84 3.76 25.09
C PRO A 573 -9.86 4.76 25.69
N VAL A 574 -9.04 5.38 24.84
CA VAL A 574 -8.22 6.53 25.24
C VAL A 574 -8.82 7.81 24.65
N ARG A 575 -9.23 8.74 25.51
CA ARG A 575 -9.96 9.94 25.09
C ARG A 575 -9.05 10.94 24.39
N LEU A 576 -9.51 11.47 23.26
CA LEU A 576 -8.95 12.68 22.64
C LEU A 576 -9.39 13.94 23.42
N PRO A 577 -8.58 15.01 23.46
CA PRO A 577 -9.08 16.31 23.89
C PRO A 577 -10.23 16.75 22.97
N ALA A 578 -11.36 17.12 23.57
CA ALA A 578 -12.58 17.47 22.83
C ALA A 578 -12.36 18.69 21.93
N ARG A 579 -12.86 18.63 20.68
CA ARG A 579 -12.94 19.79 19.78
C ARG A 579 -13.70 20.91 20.51
N GLY A 580 -13.02 22.03 20.78
CA GLY A 580 -13.67 23.29 21.12
C GLY A 580 -14.52 23.74 19.93
N GLY A 581 -15.80 23.37 19.93
CA GLY A 581 -16.75 23.83 18.92
C GLY A 581 -16.84 25.35 18.98
N ARG A 582 -16.52 26.02 17.86
CA ARG A 582 -16.82 27.42 17.63
C ARG A 582 -18.34 27.62 17.77
N ARG A 583 -18.81 27.99 18.96
CA ARG A 583 -20.09 28.70 19.09
C ARG A 583 -19.84 30.13 18.61
N GLY A 584 -20.61 30.55 17.62
CA GLY A 584 -20.54 31.90 17.06
C GLY A 584 -20.60 32.93 18.18
N ALA A 585 -19.59 33.80 18.23
CA ALA A 585 -19.66 35.02 18.97
C ALA A 585 -20.68 35.93 18.28
N GLU A 586 -21.83 36.13 18.90
CA GLU A 586 -22.72 37.25 18.56
C GLU A 586 -21.93 38.55 18.75
N ALA A 587 -21.88 39.34 17.68
CA ALA A 587 -21.27 40.66 17.68
C ALA A 587 -22.00 41.58 18.70
N PRO A 588 -21.28 42.31 19.57
CA PRO A 588 -21.91 43.26 20.46
C PRO A 588 -22.42 44.46 19.65
N ARG A 589 -23.72 44.73 19.77
CA ARG A 589 -24.36 45.95 19.23
C ARG A 589 -23.68 47.19 19.81
N ALA A 590 -23.09 48.00 18.94
CA ALA A 590 -22.63 49.34 19.26
C ALA A 590 -23.82 50.22 19.72
N ARG A 591 -23.71 50.80 20.92
CA ARG A 591 -24.43 52.02 21.28
C ARG A 591 -23.46 53.18 21.07
N ALA A 592 -23.81 54.05 20.13
CA ALA A 592 -23.19 55.35 19.96
C ALA A 592 -24.11 56.39 20.60
N ASP A 593 -23.65 56.95 21.72
CA ASP A 593 -23.90 58.32 22.18
C ASP A 593 -22.46 58.81 22.45
N GLY A 594 -21.86 59.81 21.80
CA GLY A 594 -22.34 61.14 21.46
C GLY A 594 -21.44 62.15 22.20
N LEU A 595 -20.79 63.04 21.43
CA LEU A 595 -20.09 64.28 21.83
C LEU A 595 -18.60 64.18 22.24
N GLY A 596 -17.77 64.97 21.55
CA GLY A 596 -16.38 65.24 21.86
C GLY A 596 -15.53 65.45 20.62
#